data_AF-A0A7C2Y5K1-F1
#
_entry.id   AF-A0A7C2Y5K1-F1
#
_cell.length_a   1.000
_cell.length_b   1.000
_cell.length_c   1.000
_cell.angle_alpha   90.00
_cell.angle_beta   90.00
_cell.angle_gamma   90.00
#
_symmetry.space_group_name_H-M   'P 1'
#
loop_
_entity.id
_entity.type
_entity.pdbx_description
1 polymer ?
#
loop_
_entity_poly.entity_id
_entity_poly.type
_entity_poly.pdbx_seq_one_letter_code
_entity_poly.pdbx_strand_id
1 'polypeptide(L)'
;MNVGWLQTSSFKPPTKTKGGLKKMIFKRFTLSSTAALWTVVLLTIILFHGWAQIIASPQEEEVITNQTLIELVKAKTGDELIIDLIKQSKTKFDTSPKAILQLKRAGVSDRVIAVMMNLATDTSGSGQLGKQQGGGPSSGAGGTVPTSTMASVVRPPTTYGLYIEQDGQLLPIGRVQTKIQVSKWRRFLGGVFPFVRQKIDINIPGAHSAHRFSVKRPTFYAFFPPSRDVSKFKLLQCKITGQRFDQRTVASASILFSTEQNQDEIPCDIGPTDIRDLYRIVPREDLPSGEFGFVEGNTATKSASNIDIIDVFDFGIDRKEVELALDQYLDTLPPVTMTDTAFHSWTKEECQKLIDDREGKVDVTGRMLGWFKRQYASLDIYWVDDQFARAFARLEMLDRNLTPEQTNKLYSMLLGADHSQYIVLVSIGQKLGSGRLIGANEGERTMRPYDAILSNPKSKQAIVAARRLELLGGYAGLWKVSFDRESVKGPILSGAQEVVFEARLNQNLNLKATFKMDKLAPMLAQAIR
;
A
#
# COMPACT_ATOMS: atom_id res chain seq x y z
N MET A 1 9.70 -29.53 73.21
CA MET A 1 10.98 -29.84 73.91
C MET A 1 11.98 -30.31 72.86
N ASN A 2 13.28 -30.07 73.09
CA ASN A 2 14.42 -30.16 72.14
C ASN A 2 14.32 -29.17 70.96
N VAL A 3 15.10 -28.08 70.85
CA VAL A 3 16.57 -27.82 71.02
C VAL A 3 17.38 -28.39 69.85
N GLY A 4 18.30 -27.68 69.18
CA GLY A 4 18.72 -26.26 69.20
C GLY A 4 18.97 -25.81 67.74
N TRP A 5 19.89 -24.95 67.31
CA TRP A 5 20.96 -24.08 67.85
C TRP A 5 21.29 -23.08 66.68
N LEU A 6 22.09 -22.01 66.74
CA LEU A 6 22.97 -21.35 67.73
C LEU A 6 23.03 -19.84 67.35
N GLN A 7 23.72 -18.99 68.12
CA GLN A 7 24.03 -17.59 67.74
C GLN A 7 25.44 -17.19 68.21
N THR A 8 26.05 -16.18 67.57
CA THR A 8 27.30 -15.46 67.97
C THR A 8 28.62 -16.22 67.66
N SER A 9 29.78 -15.59 67.37
CA SER A 9 30.15 -14.15 67.27
C SER A 9 31.39 -13.90 66.37
N SER A 10 31.49 -12.68 65.81
CA SER A 10 32.68 -11.80 65.66
C SER A 10 34.05 -12.34 65.17
N PHE A 11 34.61 -11.79 64.08
CA PHE A 11 35.60 -10.67 64.11
C PHE A 11 35.93 -10.12 62.69
N LYS A 12 36.58 -8.95 62.61
CA LYS A 12 36.90 -8.17 61.37
C LYS A 12 38.23 -8.56 60.70
N PRO A 13 38.44 -8.20 59.42
CA PRO A 13 39.46 -7.15 59.16
C PRO A 13 39.01 -6.06 58.13
N PRO A 14 39.70 -4.89 58.04
CA PRO A 14 39.22 -3.74 57.26
C PRO A 14 40.18 -3.23 56.14
N THR A 15 39.65 -2.35 55.27
CA THR A 15 40.38 -1.46 54.30
C THR A 15 41.07 -2.19 53.13
N LYS A 16 41.32 -1.63 51.93
CA LYS A 16 41.14 -0.32 51.24
C LYS A 16 41.20 -0.69 49.71
N THR A 17 40.82 0.08 48.67
CA THR A 17 40.75 1.52 48.44
C THR A 17 39.97 1.85 47.14
N LYS A 18 39.46 3.10 47.04
CA LYS A 18 39.31 3.94 45.82
C LYS A 18 38.34 3.55 44.68
N GLY A 19 37.22 4.30 44.65
CA GLY A 19 36.77 5.05 43.47
C GLY A 19 35.97 4.29 42.38
N GLY A 20 34.82 4.75 41.91
CA GLY A 20 34.03 5.91 42.32
C GLY A 20 33.08 6.35 41.20
N LEU A 21 31.77 6.14 41.37
CA LEU A 21 30.76 6.68 40.45
C LEU A 21 29.59 7.28 41.25
N LYS A 22 29.33 8.56 41.03
CA LYS A 22 28.32 9.33 41.76
C LYS A 22 26.91 8.92 41.33
N LYS A 23 26.09 8.39 42.24
CA LYS A 23 24.62 8.45 42.13
C LYS A 23 24.14 9.73 42.80
N MET A 24 23.50 10.62 42.05
CA MET A 24 22.93 11.86 42.58
C MET A 24 21.52 11.59 43.14
N ILE A 25 21.26 12.11 44.33
CA ILE A 25 20.08 11.83 45.14
C ILE A 25 18.96 12.81 44.77
N PHE A 26 17.77 12.30 44.45
CA PHE A 26 16.55 13.11 44.43
C PHE A 26 16.02 13.28 45.87
N LYS A 27 16.06 14.50 46.41
CA LYS A 27 15.37 14.85 47.65
C LYS A 27 13.86 14.92 47.39
N ARG A 28 13.06 14.22 48.20
CA ARG A 28 11.61 14.47 48.29
C ARG A 28 11.38 15.82 48.97
N PHE A 29 10.54 16.66 48.38
CA PHE A 29 10.01 17.88 48.99
C PHE A 29 8.51 17.70 49.21
N THR A 30 8.07 17.76 50.45
CA THR A 30 6.65 17.78 50.83
C THR A 30 6.23 19.23 51.05
N LEU A 31 5.34 19.77 50.20
CA LEU A 31 4.72 21.07 50.45
C LEU A 31 3.51 20.93 51.38
N SER A 32 3.32 21.90 52.26
CA SER A 32 2.19 22.02 53.18
C SER A 32 0.92 22.52 52.47
N SER A 33 -0.24 22.06 52.94
CA SER A 33 -1.50 22.02 52.17
C SER A 33 -2.34 23.31 52.14
N THR A 34 -1.78 24.47 52.51
CA THR A 34 -2.55 25.72 52.62
C THR A 34 -2.22 26.79 51.57
N ALA A 35 -1.06 26.71 50.91
CA ALA A 35 -0.65 27.68 49.88
C ALA A 35 -1.10 27.31 48.45
N ALA A 36 -1.46 26.04 48.20
CA ALA A 36 -1.80 25.55 46.85
C ALA A 36 -3.26 25.77 46.42
N LEU A 37 -4.15 26.15 47.34
CA LEU A 37 -5.58 26.35 47.07
C LEU A 37 -5.91 27.73 46.50
N TRP A 38 -5.14 28.77 46.87
CA TRP A 38 -5.40 30.15 46.43
C TRP A 38 -4.92 30.45 45.01
N THR A 39 -3.87 29.77 44.53
CA THR A 39 -3.33 29.95 43.17
C THR A 39 -4.19 29.31 42.09
N VAL A 40 -4.91 28.23 42.40
CA VAL A 40 -5.82 27.56 41.45
C VAL A 40 -7.09 28.39 41.20
N VAL A 41 -7.64 29.02 42.26
CA VAL A 41 -8.86 29.86 42.15
C VAL A 41 -8.61 31.13 41.34
N LEU A 42 -7.43 31.77 41.49
CA LEU A 42 -7.11 33.00 40.75
C LEU A 42 -6.96 32.75 39.23
N LEU A 43 -6.38 31.61 38.85
CA LEU A 43 -6.20 31.22 37.43
C LEU A 43 -7.53 30.86 36.74
N THR A 44 -8.49 30.29 37.47
CA THR A 44 -9.81 29.96 36.89
C THR A 44 -10.69 31.18 36.60
N ILE A 45 -10.56 32.28 37.37
CA ILE A 45 -11.35 33.50 37.16
C ILE A 45 -10.88 34.28 35.92
N ILE A 46 -9.56 34.29 35.68
CA ILE A 46 -8.94 34.94 34.51
C ILE A 46 -9.28 34.18 33.20
N LEU A 47 -9.50 32.87 33.27
CA LEU A 47 -9.91 32.05 32.13
C LEU A 47 -11.41 32.15 31.76
N PHE A 48 -12.24 32.82 32.57
CA PHE A 48 -13.70 32.88 32.38
C PHE A 48 -14.29 34.27 32.03
N HIS A 49 -13.48 35.33 31.97
CA HIS A 49 -13.94 36.70 31.66
C HIS A 49 -13.56 37.22 30.26
N GLY A 50 -13.06 36.35 29.38
CA GLY A 50 -12.57 36.72 28.04
C GLY A 50 -13.54 36.49 26.87
N TRP A 51 -14.81 36.19 27.12
CA TRP A 51 -15.79 35.82 26.07
C TRP A 51 -17.12 36.58 26.25
N ALA A 52 -17.16 37.83 25.79
CA ALA A 52 -18.41 38.54 25.51
C ALA A 52 -18.19 39.61 24.43
N GLN A 53 -19.15 39.75 23.51
CA GLN A 53 -19.27 40.79 22.48
C GLN A 53 -18.28 40.74 21.29
N ILE A 54 -18.67 39.99 20.26
CA ILE A 54 -18.52 40.45 18.87
C ILE A 54 -19.93 40.56 18.29
N ILE A 55 -20.31 41.77 17.90
CA ILE A 55 -21.59 42.05 17.23
C ILE A 55 -21.47 41.57 15.79
N ALA A 56 -22.33 40.63 15.38
CA ALA A 56 -22.37 40.15 14.01
C ALA A 56 -23.11 41.17 13.12
N SER A 57 -22.37 41.93 12.33
CA SER A 57 -22.93 42.59 11.14
C SER A 57 -23.24 41.54 10.08
N PRO A 58 -24.37 41.62 9.37
CA PRO A 58 -24.61 40.77 8.20
C PRO A 58 -23.62 41.18 7.10
N GLN A 59 -22.63 40.33 6.81
CA GLN A 59 -21.93 40.41 5.54
C GLN A 59 -22.88 39.91 4.46
N GLU A 60 -23.24 40.76 3.50
CA GLU A 60 -23.68 40.27 2.20
C GLU A 60 -22.56 39.41 1.64
N GLU A 61 -22.86 38.14 1.38
CA GLU A 61 -21.90 37.20 0.78
C GLU A 61 -21.65 37.65 -0.66
N GLU A 62 -20.51 38.28 -0.90
CA GLU A 62 -20.13 38.78 -2.22
C GLU A 62 -20.02 37.60 -3.22
N VAL A 63 -21.01 37.48 -4.09
CA VAL A 63 -21.10 36.38 -5.07
C VAL A 63 -20.16 36.68 -6.23
N ILE A 64 -19.10 35.88 -6.36
CA ILE A 64 -18.11 36.02 -7.42
C ILE A 64 -18.72 35.54 -8.75
N THR A 65 -18.69 36.42 -9.75
CA THR A 65 -19.22 36.16 -11.10
C THR A 65 -18.12 36.21 -12.16
N ASN A 66 -18.45 35.83 -13.40
CA ASN A 66 -17.54 35.99 -14.54
C ASN A 66 -17.02 37.43 -14.70
N GLN A 67 -17.84 38.43 -14.39
CA GLN A 67 -17.48 39.84 -14.48
C GLN A 67 -16.45 40.23 -13.39
N THR A 68 -16.67 39.78 -12.15
CA THR A 68 -15.75 39.99 -11.02
C THR A 68 -14.33 39.46 -11.33
N LEU A 69 -14.24 38.30 -12.00
CA LEU A 69 -12.95 37.72 -12.39
C LEU A 69 -12.24 38.51 -13.49
N ILE A 70 -12.99 39.07 -14.44
CA ILE A 70 -12.45 39.98 -15.47
C ILE A 70 -11.86 41.24 -14.83
N GLU A 71 -12.48 41.75 -13.76
CA GLU A 71 -12.01 42.93 -13.03
C GLU A 71 -10.75 42.63 -12.20
N LEU A 72 -10.69 41.50 -11.50
CA LEU A 72 -9.48 41.07 -10.77
C LEU A 72 -8.28 40.85 -11.71
N VAL A 73 -8.49 40.24 -12.88
CA VAL A 73 -7.43 40.06 -13.89
C VAL A 73 -7.00 41.41 -14.49
N LYS A 74 -7.93 42.34 -14.75
CA LYS A 74 -7.58 43.71 -15.18
C LYS A 74 -6.83 44.49 -14.09
N ALA A 75 -7.11 44.23 -12.82
CA ALA A 75 -6.36 44.75 -11.67
C ALA A 75 -4.98 44.08 -11.48
N LYS A 76 -4.60 43.12 -12.35
CA LYS A 76 -3.36 42.33 -12.29
C LYS A 76 -3.23 41.49 -11.01
N THR A 77 -4.35 41.07 -10.41
CA THR A 77 -4.34 40.09 -9.33
C THR A 77 -3.81 38.75 -9.85
N GLY A 78 -2.87 38.13 -9.13
CA GLY A 78 -2.26 36.88 -9.56
C GLY A 78 -3.19 35.67 -9.42
N ASP A 79 -3.05 34.71 -10.34
CA ASP A 79 -3.88 33.50 -10.45
C ASP A 79 -4.16 32.78 -9.12
N GLU A 80 -3.16 32.63 -8.25
CA GLU A 80 -3.33 31.94 -6.96
C GLU A 80 -4.36 32.64 -6.05
N LEU A 81 -4.30 33.97 -5.98
CA LEU A 81 -5.22 34.76 -5.15
C LEU A 81 -6.64 34.74 -5.73
N ILE A 82 -6.76 34.75 -7.06
CA ILE A 82 -8.05 34.59 -7.75
C ILE A 82 -8.62 33.20 -7.48
N ILE A 83 -7.80 32.15 -7.59
CA ILE A 83 -8.18 30.76 -7.33
C ILE A 83 -8.61 30.55 -5.87
N ASP A 84 -7.91 31.15 -4.91
CA ASP A 84 -8.25 31.03 -3.50
C ASP A 84 -9.50 31.84 -3.12
N LEU A 85 -9.73 33.00 -3.74
CA LEU A 85 -10.99 33.75 -3.61
C LEU A 85 -12.16 32.94 -4.19
N ILE A 86 -12.00 32.35 -5.38
CA ILE A 86 -13.02 31.49 -6.01
C ILE A 86 -13.42 30.30 -5.11
N LYS A 87 -12.48 29.71 -4.38
CA LYS A 87 -12.75 28.59 -3.45
C LYS A 87 -13.42 29.02 -2.13
N GLN A 88 -13.22 30.25 -1.70
CA GLN A 88 -13.66 30.75 -0.39
C GLN A 88 -14.99 31.51 -0.44
N SER A 89 -15.38 31.99 -1.62
CA SER A 89 -16.60 32.77 -1.83
C SER A 89 -17.72 31.95 -2.47
N LYS A 90 -18.97 32.40 -2.35
CA LYS A 90 -20.07 31.89 -3.18
C LYS A 90 -19.83 32.30 -4.63
N THR A 91 -20.04 31.38 -5.57
CA THR A 91 -19.76 31.60 -6.99
C THR A 91 -21.03 31.45 -7.83
N LYS A 92 -21.13 32.25 -8.90
CA LYS A 92 -22.19 32.13 -9.91
C LYS A 92 -21.59 32.36 -11.28
N PHE A 93 -21.03 31.29 -11.84
CA PHE A 93 -20.35 31.32 -13.13
C PHE A 93 -21.24 30.87 -14.28
N ASP A 94 -21.13 31.56 -15.41
CA ASP A 94 -21.62 31.08 -16.70
C ASP A 94 -20.48 30.32 -17.38
N THR A 95 -20.64 28.99 -17.49
CA THR A 95 -19.68 28.08 -18.11
C THR A 95 -20.02 27.76 -19.58
N SER A 96 -20.93 28.52 -20.20
CA SER A 96 -21.25 28.37 -21.62
C SER A 96 -20.01 28.67 -22.50
N PRO A 97 -19.90 28.06 -23.71
CA PRO A 97 -18.76 28.28 -24.60
C PRO A 97 -18.53 29.77 -24.96
N LYS A 98 -19.60 30.58 -25.01
CA LYS A 98 -19.52 32.02 -25.26
C LYS A 98 -18.88 32.76 -24.08
N ALA A 99 -19.29 32.43 -22.86
CA ALA A 99 -18.77 33.04 -21.64
C ALA A 99 -17.31 32.66 -21.37
N ILE A 100 -16.93 31.40 -21.58
CA ILE A 100 -15.52 30.95 -21.50
C ILE A 100 -14.63 31.68 -22.51
N LEU A 101 -15.11 31.86 -23.75
CA LEU A 101 -14.37 32.62 -24.77
C LEU A 101 -14.20 34.11 -24.38
N GLN A 102 -15.19 34.70 -23.71
CA GLN A 102 -15.11 36.07 -23.20
C GLN A 102 -14.10 36.21 -22.06
N LEU A 103 -14.07 35.27 -21.11
CA LEU A 103 -13.07 35.21 -20.04
C LEU A 103 -11.66 35.10 -20.61
N LYS A 104 -11.44 34.20 -21.58
CA LYS A 104 -10.13 34.02 -22.22
C LYS A 104 -9.68 35.26 -23.00
N ARG A 105 -10.59 35.95 -23.70
CA ARG A 105 -10.32 37.24 -24.36
C ARG A 105 -10.02 38.38 -23.39
N ALA A 106 -10.53 38.30 -22.16
CA ALA A 106 -10.24 39.23 -21.08
C ALA A 106 -8.91 38.94 -20.34
N GLY A 107 -8.16 37.91 -20.75
CA GLY A 107 -6.87 37.54 -20.15
C GLY A 107 -6.96 36.60 -18.96
N VAL A 108 -8.14 36.08 -18.62
CA VAL A 108 -8.30 35.08 -17.54
C VAL A 108 -7.58 33.80 -17.96
N SER A 109 -6.69 33.29 -17.11
CA SER A 109 -5.84 32.14 -17.46
C SER A 109 -6.66 30.84 -17.57
N ASP A 110 -6.19 29.91 -18.39
CA ASP A 110 -6.79 28.58 -18.53
C ASP A 110 -6.83 27.82 -17.19
N ARG A 111 -5.92 28.14 -16.26
CA ARG A 111 -5.87 27.59 -14.90
C ARG A 111 -7.01 28.12 -14.03
N VAL A 112 -7.29 29.42 -14.07
CA VAL A 112 -8.44 30.02 -13.35
C VAL A 112 -9.75 29.47 -13.93
N ILE A 113 -9.88 29.42 -15.26
CA ILE A 113 -11.06 28.87 -15.95
C ILE A 113 -11.33 27.41 -15.56
N ALA A 114 -10.28 26.57 -15.47
CA ALA A 114 -10.43 25.19 -15.03
C ALA A 114 -10.98 25.07 -13.59
N VAL A 115 -10.57 25.97 -12.68
CA VAL A 115 -11.11 26.01 -11.30
C VAL A 115 -12.58 26.46 -11.29
N MET A 116 -12.95 27.45 -12.11
CA MET A 116 -14.36 27.88 -12.24
C MET A 116 -15.28 26.75 -12.70
N MET A 117 -14.85 25.97 -13.70
CA MET A 117 -15.65 24.89 -14.26
C MET A 117 -15.88 23.75 -13.27
N ASN A 118 -14.89 23.44 -12.43
CA ASN A 118 -14.99 22.38 -11.42
C ASN A 118 -15.95 22.71 -10.26
N LEU A 119 -16.26 23.98 -10.01
CA LEU A 119 -17.22 24.40 -8.97
C LEU A 119 -18.66 24.50 -9.50
N ALA A 120 -18.83 24.77 -10.79
CA ALA A 120 -20.15 24.84 -11.41
C ALA A 120 -20.86 23.47 -11.46
N THR A 121 -20.11 22.37 -11.49
CA THR A 121 -20.65 21.00 -11.46
C THR A 121 -21.26 20.61 -10.11
N ASP A 122 -20.77 21.18 -9.01
CA ASP A 122 -21.22 20.81 -7.65
C ASP A 122 -22.54 21.50 -7.24
N THR A 123 -22.95 22.56 -7.94
CA THR A 123 -24.13 23.38 -7.58
C THR A 123 -25.43 22.91 -8.24
N SER A 124 -25.38 21.99 -9.22
CA SER A 124 -26.55 21.57 -10.02
C SER A 124 -27.29 20.34 -9.47
N GLY A 125 -27.17 20.05 -8.17
CA GLY A 125 -27.55 18.77 -7.55
C GLY A 125 -28.59 18.83 -6.43
N SER A 126 -29.72 19.54 -6.60
CA SER A 126 -30.88 19.38 -5.69
C SER A 126 -32.22 19.58 -6.40
N GLY A 127 -33.08 18.55 -6.44
CA GLY A 127 -34.35 18.62 -7.18
C GLY A 127 -35.16 17.33 -7.34
N GLN A 128 -35.84 16.92 -6.27
CA GLN A 128 -37.07 16.10 -6.23
C GLN A 128 -37.13 14.62 -6.67
N LEU A 129 -37.76 13.83 -5.80
CA LEU A 129 -38.41 12.54 -6.09
C LEU A 129 -39.72 12.75 -6.87
N GLY A 130 -40.07 11.81 -7.76
CA GLY A 130 -41.39 11.66 -8.38
C GLY A 130 -41.70 10.17 -8.65
N LYS A 131 -42.97 9.76 -8.53
CA LYS A 131 -43.45 8.36 -8.58
C LYS A 131 -44.16 8.00 -9.90
N GLN A 132 -44.38 6.68 -10.07
CA GLN A 132 -45.26 5.97 -11.02
C GLN A 132 -44.71 5.72 -12.44
N GLN A 133 -44.60 4.48 -12.96
CA GLN A 133 -45.56 3.35 -13.10
C GLN A 133 -46.50 3.57 -14.31
N GLY A 134 -46.58 2.70 -15.32
CA GLY A 134 -45.86 1.45 -15.62
C GLY A 134 -46.37 0.84 -16.94
N GLY A 135 -45.86 -0.31 -17.39
CA GLY A 135 -46.43 -1.03 -18.54
C GLY A 135 -45.45 -1.92 -19.32
N GLY A 136 -45.85 -3.16 -19.59
CA GLY A 136 -45.30 -4.10 -20.57
C GLY A 136 -46.41 -5.11 -20.94
N PRO A 137 -46.14 -6.25 -21.60
CA PRO A 137 -44.89 -6.70 -22.24
C PRO A 137 -45.15 -7.32 -23.66
N SER A 138 -44.22 -8.16 -24.16
CA SER A 138 -44.35 -9.10 -25.31
C SER A 138 -44.32 -8.48 -26.73
N SER A 139 -43.85 -9.14 -27.80
CA SER A 139 -43.02 -10.37 -27.97
C SER A 139 -42.47 -10.42 -29.41
N GLY A 140 -41.35 -11.11 -29.66
CA GLY A 140 -40.86 -11.29 -31.04
C GLY A 140 -39.55 -12.08 -31.13
N ALA A 141 -39.64 -13.39 -31.41
CA ALA A 141 -38.50 -14.26 -31.66
C ALA A 141 -38.31 -14.50 -33.18
N GLY A 142 -37.06 -14.64 -33.62
CA GLY A 142 -36.70 -14.97 -35.00
C GLY A 142 -35.20 -14.82 -35.20
N GLY A 143 -34.48 -15.93 -35.23
CA GLY A 143 -33.01 -15.93 -35.21
C GLY A 143 -32.38 -16.10 -36.59
N THR A 144 -31.15 -15.59 -36.72
CA THR A 144 -30.12 -16.13 -37.64
C THR A 144 -28.77 -15.87 -37.00
N VAL A 145 -27.93 -16.90 -36.92
CA VAL A 145 -26.52 -16.76 -36.53
C VAL A 145 -25.71 -16.39 -37.78
N PRO A 146 -24.91 -15.32 -37.72
CA PRO A 146 -23.65 -15.28 -38.43
C PRO A 146 -22.51 -15.37 -37.41
N THR A 147 -21.61 -16.33 -37.62
CA THR A 147 -20.31 -16.36 -36.95
C THR A 147 -19.52 -15.13 -37.37
N SER A 148 -19.53 -14.08 -36.54
CA SER A 148 -18.57 -12.99 -36.63
C SER A 148 -17.49 -13.17 -35.58
N THR A 149 -16.23 -13.09 -36.01
CA THR A 149 -15.10 -12.86 -35.11
C THR A 149 -15.35 -11.51 -34.44
N MET A 150 -15.80 -11.54 -33.19
CA MET A 150 -16.07 -10.34 -32.39
C MET A 150 -14.76 -9.63 -32.04
N ALA A 151 -14.18 -8.91 -33.01
CA ALA A 151 -13.34 -7.77 -32.70
C ALA A 151 -14.25 -6.75 -32.00
N SER A 152 -14.15 -6.69 -30.67
CA SER A 152 -14.87 -5.74 -29.84
C SER A 152 -14.57 -4.33 -30.34
N VAL A 153 -15.55 -3.67 -30.99
CA VAL A 153 -15.36 -2.31 -31.52
C VAL A 153 -15.46 -1.33 -30.36
N VAL A 154 -14.34 -1.20 -29.65
CA VAL A 154 -14.12 -0.21 -28.59
C VAL A 154 -14.43 1.17 -29.17
N ARG A 155 -15.54 1.78 -28.74
CA ARG A 155 -15.93 3.12 -29.24
C ARG A 155 -14.92 4.17 -28.76
N PRO A 156 -14.49 5.10 -29.63
CA PRO A 156 -13.53 6.13 -29.23
C PRO A 156 -14.12 7.03 -28.12
N PRO A 157 -13.37 7.28 -27.04
CA PRO A 157 -13.81 8.21 -26.01
C PRO A 157 -13.74 9.66 -26.51
N THR A 158 -14.65 10.52 -26.05
CA THR A 158 -14.72 11.93 -26.49
C THR A 158 -13.91 12.89 -25.63
N THR A 159 -13.36 12.43 -24.51
CA THR A 159 -12.72 13.27 -23.48
C THR A 159 -11.40 12.66 -23.03
N TYR A 160 -10.31 13.43 -23.02
CA TYR A 160 -9.01 12.92 -22.59
C TYR A 160 -9.01 12.45 -21.13
N GLY A 161 -8.50 11.25 -20.89
CA GLY A 161 -8.59 10.55 -19.61
C GLY A 161 -8.08 9.11 -19.69
N LEU A 162 -8.06 8.45 -18.53
CA LEU A 162 -7.83 7.02 -18.43
C LEU A 162 -9.18 6.30 -18.39
N TYR A 163 -9.25 5.15 -19.06
CA TYR A 163 -10.42 4.30 -19.16
C TYR A 163 -10.05 2.84 -18.88
N ILE A 164 -11.03 2.04 -18.48
CA ILE A 164 -10.97 0.58 -18.43
C ILE A 164 -12.01 0.01 -19.40
N GLU A 165 -11.65 -1.05 -20.12
CA GLU A 165 -12.60 -1.81 -20.93
C GLU A 165 -13.39 -2.77 -20.04
N GLN A 166 -14.72 -2.67 -20.12
CA GLN A 166 -15.64 -3.63 -19.54
C GLN A 166 -16.80 -3.85 -20.52
N ASP A 167 -17.08 -5.11 -20.86
CA ASP A 167 -18.20 -5.53 -21.72
C ASP A 167 -18.26 -4.76 -23.07
N GLY A 168 -17.08 -4.47 -23.64
CA GLY A 168 -16.91 -3.72 -24.90
C GLY A 168 -17.10 -2.19 -24.78
N GLN A 169 -17.24 -1.66 -23.57
CA GLN A 169 -17.38 -0.23 -23.29
C GLN A 169 -16.14 0.30 -22.57
N LEU A 170 -15.78 1.56 -22.83
CA LEU A 170 -14.75 2.28 -22.09
C LEU A 170 -15.38 3.05 -20.93
N LEU A 171 -15.14 2.58 -19.71
CA LEU A 171 -15.58 3.25 -18.49
C LEU A 171 -14.47 4.20 -18.01
N PRO A 172 -14.73 5.50 -17.82
CA PRO A 172 -13.72 6.45 -17.37
C PRO A 172 -13.30 6.16 -15.92
N ILE A 173 -12.00 6.23 -15.66
CA ILE A 173 -11.45 6.23 -14.31
C ILE A 173 -11.22 7.69 -13.89
N GLY A 174 -11.81 8.09 -12.77
CA GLY A 174 -11.65 9.43 -12.22
C GLY A 174 -10.22 9.76 -11.79
N ARG A 175 -9.81 11.02 -11.97
CA ARG A 175 -8.58 11.57 -11.34
C ARG A 175 -8.82 11.76 -9.85
N VAL A 176 -7.81 11.48 -9.02
CA VAL A 176 -7.91 11.60 -7.57
C VAL A 176 -6.96 12.68 -7.05
N GLN A 177 -7.45 13.52 -6.14
CA GLN A 177 -6.60 14.47 -5.43
C GLN A 177 -5.71 13.71 -4.43
N THR A 178 -4.39 13.93 -4.48
CA THR A 178 -3.42 13.21 -3.65
C THR A 178 -2.58 14.16 -2.80
N LYS A 179 -2.03 13.62 -1.70
CA LYS A 179 -1.13 14.34 -0.80
C LYS A 179 0.27 13.72 -0.83
N ILE A 180 1.19 14.44 -1.47
CA ILE A 180 2.60 14.08 -1.61
C ILE A 180 3.34 14.30 -0.27
N GLN A 181 4.09 13.31 0.22
CA GLN A 181 4.89 13.42 1.43
C GLN A 181 6.27 12.75 1.29
N VAL A 182 7.32 13.33 1.88
CA VAL A 182 8.64 12.68 1.95
C VAL A 182 8.61 11.55 2.98
N SER A 183 9.10 10.37 2.58
CA SER A 183 9.02 9.14 3.38
C SER A 183 9.86 9.21 4.65
N LYS A 184 9.18 9.24 5.79
CA LYS A 184 9.80 9.41 7.12
C LYS A 184 10.73 8.25 7.50
N TRP A 185 10.46 7.04 7.01
CA TRP A 185 11.25 5.83 7.30
C TRP A 185 12.67 5.90 6.72
N ARG A 186 12.83 6.35 5.46
CA ARG A 186 14.17 6.51 4.87
C ARG A 186 14.94 7.70 5.42
N ARG A 187 14.25 8.70 6.00
CA ARG A 187 14.92 9.76 6.78
C ARG A 187 15.51 9.25 8.10
N PHE A 188 14.99 8.15 8.65
CA PHE A 188 15.57 7.44 9.79
C PHE A 188 16.74 6.54 9.35
N LEU A 189 16.57 5.75 8.29
CA LEU A 189 17.66 4.91 7.73
C LEU A 189 18.87 5.74 7.25
N GLY A 190 18.63 6.92 6.66
CA GLY A 190 19.69 7.83 6.20
C GLY A 190 20.60 8.39 7.32
N GLY A 191 20.22 8.24 8.59
CA GLY A 191 21.08 8.55 9.74
C GLY A 191 22.03 7.40 10.13
N VAL A 192 21.80 6.18 9.63
CA VAL A 192 22.60 4.98 9.89
C VAL A 192 23.40 4.56 8.64
N PHE A 193 22.84 4.82 7.47
CA PHE A 193 23.42 4.48 6.17
C PHE A 193 23.53 5.75 5.31
N PRO A 194 24.74 6.27 5.03
CA PRO A 194 24.89 7.33 4.05
C PRO A 194 24.43 6.84 2.67
N PHE A 195 23.97 7.77 1.82
CA PHE A 195 23.48 7.53 0.44
C PHE A 195 22.11 6.87 0.26
N VAL A 196 21.28 6.72 1.30
CA VAL A 196 19.86 6.34 1.10
C VAL A 196 19.10 7.46 0.39
N ARG A 197 18.81 7.27 -0.90
CA ARG A 197 17.99 8.20 -1.72
C ARG A 197 16.65 8.48 -1.03
N GLN A 198 16.27 9.77 -0.97
CA GLN A 198 14.95 10.16 -0.48
C GLN A 198 13.87 9.55 -1.37
N LYS A 199 12.80 9.04 -0.74
CA LYS A 199 11.63 8.51 -1.45
C LYS A 199 10.39 9.25 -1.01
N ILE A 200 9.44 9.36 -1.93
CA ILE A 200 8.18 10.09 -1.76
C ILE A 200 7.06 9.06 -1.68
N ASP A 201 6.12 9.31 -0.77
CA ASP A 201 4.90 8.54 -0.58
C ASP A 201 3.73 9.41 -1.06
N ILE A 202 2.96 8.93 -2.04
CA ILE A 202 1.75 9.59 -2.55
C ILE A 202 0.57 9.02 -1.79
N ASN A 203 -0.09 9.84 -0.97
CA ASN A 203 -1.27 9.41 -0.22
C ASN A 203 -2.55 9.78 -0.97
N ILE A 204 -3.35 8.76 -1.23
CA ILE A 204 -4.68 8.79 -1.83
C ILE A 204 -5.70 8.68 -0.67
N PRO A 205 -6.72 9.54 -0.59
CA PRO A 205 -7.72 9.45 0.46
C PRO A 205 -8.61 8.20 0.33
N GLY A 206 -9.15 7.76 1.46
CA GLY A 206 -10.06 6.59 1.53
C GLY A 206 -9.31 5.26 1.58
N ALA A 207 -9.94 4.28 2.22
CA ALA A 207 -9.45 2.90 2.32
C ALA A 207 -9.55 2.12 1.00
N HIS A 208 -10.45 2.54 0.11
CA HIS A 208 -10.86 1.85 -1.11
C HIS A 208 -11.16 2.85 -2.24
N SER A 209 -10.89 2.48 -3.50
CA SER A 209 -11.37 3.25 -4.65
C SER A 209 -12.87 3.07 -4.81
N ALA A 210 -13.53 4.12 -5.34
CA ALA A 210 -14.91 4.05 -5.82
C ALA A 210 -15.05 3.23 -7.11
N HIS A 211 -13.98 3.10 -7.92
CA HIS A 211 -13.95 2.30 -9.14
C HIS A 211 -13.42 0.91 -8.82
N ARG A 212 -14.28 -0.12 -8.84
CA ARG A 212 -13.92 -1.50 -8.47
C ARG A 212 -14.35 -2.50 -9.55
N PHE A 213 -13.50 -3.48 -9.83
CA PHE A 213 -13.68 -4.42 -10.95
C PHE A 213 -13.30 -5.85 -10.56
N SER A 214 -13.98 -6.85 -11.10
CA SER A 214 -13.69 -8.28 -10.83
C SER A 214 -12.99 -9.02 -11.97
N VAL A 215 -12.17 -8.30 -12.75
CA VAL A 215 -11.40 -8.86 -13.88
C VAL A 215 -9.98 -9.25 -13.47
N LYS A 216 -9.51 -10.43 -13.92
CA LYS A 216 -8.15 -10.93 -13.62
C LYS A 216 -7.05 -10.06 -14.24
N ARG A 217 -7.24 -9.66 -15.50
CA ARG A 217 -6.26 -8.90 -16.28
C ARG A 217 -6.97 -7.79 -17.07
N PRO A 218 -7.26 -6.64 -16.44
CA PRO A 218 -7.97 -5.54 -17.10
C PRO A 218 -7.19 -4.96 -18.28
N THR A 219 -7.90 -4.63 -19.37
CA THR A 219 -7.39 -3.77 -20.44
C THR A 219 -7.73 -2.32 -20.10
N PHE A 220 -6.72 -1.45 -20.04
CA PHE A 220 -6.91 -0.01 -19.88
C PHE A 220 -6.65 0.72 -21.20
N TYR A 221 -7.24 1.91 -21.32
CA TYR A 221 -7.10 2.78 -22.47
C TYR A 221 -6.79 4.20 -21.99
N ALA A 222 -5.63 4.72 -22.39
CA ALA A 222 -5.19 6.07 -22.15
C ALA A 222 -5.49 6.92 -23.40
N PHE A 223 -6.50 7.79 -23.31
CA PHE A 223 -6.80 8.76 -24.37
C PHE A 223 -6.18 10.10 -23.96
N PHE A 224 -5.08 10.49 -24.60
CA PHE A 224 -4.30 11.66 -24.21
C PHE A 224 -3.72 12.41 -25.42
N PRO A 225 -3.62 13.76 -25.35
CA PRO A 225 -3.09 14.54 -26.46
C PRO A 225 -1.62 14.18 -26.74
N PRO A 226 -1.11 14.38 -27.97
CA PRO A 226 0.27 14.02 -28.36
C PRO A 226 1.40 14.66 -27.53
N SER A 227 1.09 15.70 -26.74
CA SER A 227 2.02 16.31 -25.79
C SER A 227 2.25 15.49 -24.51
N ARG A 228 1.47 14.43 -24.29
CA ARG A 228 1.48 13.61 -23.08
C ARG A 228 2.01 12.21 -23.40
N ASP A 229 3.09 11.84 -22.75
CA ASP A 229 3.83 10.61 -23.02
C ASP A 229 3.31 9.46 -22.13
N VAL A 230 2.56 8.55 -22.73
CA VAL A 230 1.93 7.42 -22.03
C VAL A 230 2.96 6.47 -21.41
N SER A 231 4.21 6.45 -21.88
CA SER A 231 5.27 5.63 -21.26
C SER A 231 5.66 6.10 -19.85
N LYS A 232 5.26 7.32 -19.45
CA LYS A 232 5.45 7.87 -18.10
C LYS A 232 4.38 7.45 -17.10
N PHE A 233 3.35 6.73 -17.55
CA PHE A 233 2.34 6.13 -16.67
C PHE A 233 2.86 4.82 -16.12
N LYS A 234 2.96 4.73 -14.80
CA LYS A 234 3.28 3.49 -14.10
C LYS A 234 2.08 3.00 -13.30
N LEU A 235 1.72 1.73 -13.52
CA LEU A 235 0.73 1.03 -12.70
C LEU A 235 1.40 0.53 -11.43
N LEU A 236 0.81 0.87 -10.27
CA LEU A 236 1.38 0.59 -8.96
C LEU A 236 0.33 -0.02 -8.04
N GLN A 237 0.71 -1.05 -7.27
CA GLN A 237 -0.13 -1.58 -6.21
C GLN A 237 -0.08 -0.65 -4.99
N CYS A 238 -1.24 -0.11 -4.63
CA CYS A 238 -1.42 0.70 -3.44
C CYS A 238 -1.29 -0.14 -2.17
N LYS A 239 -1.03 0.54 -1.05
CA LYS A 239 -0.99 -0.04 0.29
C LYS A 239 -2.05 0.66 1.13
N ILE A 240 -2.89 -0.08 1.84
CA ILE A 240 -3.81 0.55 2.80
C ILE A 240 -2.99 0.98 4.01
N THR A 241 -3.02 2.28 4.33
CA THR A 241 -2.26 2.90 5.42
C THR A 241 -3.11 3.91 6.19
N GLY A 242 -2.49 4.78 6.98
CA GLY A 242 -3.16 5.57 8.03
C GLY A 242 -3.28 4.76 9.32
N GLN A 243 -3.53 5.45 10.45
CA GLN A 243 -3.74 4.78 11.75
C GLN A 243 -5.13 4.14 11.86
N ARG A 244 -6.07 4.53 10.98
CA ARG A 244 -7.44 4.01 10.90
C ARG A 244 -7.68 3.23 9.60
N PHE A 245 -6.61 2.86 8.89
CA PHE A 245 -6.68 2.18 7.59
C PHE A 245 -7.58 2.93 6.60
N ASP A 246 -7.50 4.26 6.65
CA ASP A 246 -8.38 5.26 6.03
C ASP A 246 -7.75 5.97 4.82
N GLN A 247 -6.54 5.53 4.44
CA GLN A 247 -5.75 6.08 3.35
C GLN A 247 -5.16 4.95 2.53
N ARG A 248 -4.85 5.23 1.26
CA ARG A 248 -4.03 4.36 0.42
C ARG A 248 -2.75 5.08 0.05
N THR A 249 -1.63 4.39 0.04
CA THR A 249 -0.33 4.97 -0.28
C THR A 249 0.28 4.25 -1.47
N VAL A 250 0.59 5.00 -2.53
CA VAL A 250 1.56 4.59 -3.54
C VAL A 250 2.93 5.00 -3.01
N ALA A 251 3.66 4.01 -2.51
CA ALA A 251 4.95 4.23 -1.85
C ALA A 251 6.10 4.31 -2.87
N SER A 252 7.20 4.94 -2.45
CA SER A 252 8.45 4.97 -3.21
C SER A 252 8.34 5.58 -4.63
N ALA A 253 7.52 6.63 -4.79
CA ALA A 253 7.30 7.30 -6.07
C ALA A 253 8.57 7.86 -6.74
N SER A 254 9.67 8.08 -6.01
CA SER A 254 10.95 8.46 -6.63
C SER A 254 11.64 7.35 -7.42
N ILE A 255 11.21 6.08 -7.25
CA ILE A 255 11.66 4.96 -8.10
C ILE A 255 11.00 5.02 -9.48
N LEU A 256 9.82 5.62 -9.61
CA LEU A 256 9.10 5.74 -10.89
C LEU A 256 9.92 6.49 -11.94
N PHE A 257 10.84 7.34 -11.49
CA PHE A 257 11.73 8.19 -12.28
C PHE A 257 13.21 7.79 -12.11
N SER A 258 13.46 6.55 -11.67
CA SER A 258 14.78 5.94 -11.46
C SER A 258 14.92 4.66 -12.31
N THR A 259 16.14 4.15 -12.43
CA THR A 259 16.42 2.83 -13.01
C THR A 259 16.33 1.69 -11.98
N GLU A 260 16.17 2.00 -10.69
CA GLU A 260 15.80 1.01 -9.67
C GLU A 260 14.41 0.42 -9.99
N GLN A 261 14.19 -0.88 -9.75
CA GLN A 261 12.86 -1.47 -9.85
C GLN A 261 12.03 -1.16 -8.59
N ASN A 262 10.75 -0.78 -8.76
CA ASN A 262 9.83 -0.62 -7.64
C ASN A 262 9.11 -1.96 -7.38
N GLN A 263 9.20 -2.48 -6.15
CA GLN A 263 8.54 -3.72 -5.70
C GLN A 263 7.01 -3.72 -5.90
N ASP A 264 6.41 -2.53 -6.02
CA ASP A 264 4.97 -2.28 -6.15
C ASP A 264 4.56 -1.97 -7.60
N GLU A 265 5.52 -1.83 -8.52
CA GLU A 265 5.25 -1.55 -9.94
C GLU A 265 4.84 -2.81 -10.68
N ILE A 266 3.80 -2.68 -11.51
CA ILE A 266 3.21 -3.76 -12.28
C ILE A 266 3.56 -3.51 -13.75
N PRO A 267 4.46 -4.32 -14.35
CA PRO A 267 4.83 -4.17 -15.75
C PRO A 267 3.61 -4.23 -16.66
N CYS A 268 3.46 -3.23 -17.51
CA CYS A 268 2.40 -3.15 -18.50
C CYS A 268 3.00 -3.10 -19.92
N ASP A 269 2.31 -3.73 -20.86
CA ASP A 269 2.53 -3.49 -22.28
C ASP A 269 1.67 -2.31 -22.71
N ILE A 270 2.31 -1.32 -23.33
CA ILE A 270 1.68 -0.07 -23.80
C ILE A 270 1.87 -0.01 -25.31
N GLY A 271 0.77 0.18 -26.05
CA GLY A 271 0.80 0.27 -27.50
C GLY A 271 -0.26 1.23 -28.05
N PRO A 272 -0.10 1.73 -29.28
CA PRO A 272 -1.12 2.51 -29.96
C PRO A 272 -2.36 1.65 -30.28
N THR A 273 -3.44 2.31 -30.66
CA THR A 273 -4.63 1.68 -31.27
C THR A 273 -4.90 2.31 -32.64
N ASP A 274 -5.87 1.78 -33.39
CA ASP A 274 -6.32 2.38 -34.65
C ASP A 274 -7.03 3.75 -34.45
N ILE A 275 -7.39 4.07 -33.21
CA ILE A 275 -7.94 5.37 -32.82
C ILE A 275 -6.78 6.29 -32.45
N ARG A 276 -6.69 7.43 -33.16
CA ARG A 276 -5.72 8.48 -32.88
C ARG A 276 -5.75 8.90 -31.41
N ASP A 277 -4.58 9.18 -30.84
CA ASP A 277 -4.37 9.67 -29.47
C ASP A 277 -4.85 8.68 -28.37
N LEU A 278 -5.27 7.46 -28.74
CA LEU A 278 -5.73 6.39 -27.85
C LEU A 278 -4.70 5.25 -27.79
N TYR A 279 -4.21 4.97 -26.58
CA TYR A 279 -3.21 3.96 -26.29
C TYR A 279 -3.79 2.86 -25.42
N ARG A 280 -3.55 1.60 -25.77
CA ARG A 280 -3.94 0.43 -24.98
C ARG A 280 -2.83 0.09 -23.99
N ILE A 281 -3.20 -0.16 -22.75
CA ILE A 281 -2.31 -0.51 -21.63
C ILE A 281 -2.81 -1.83 -21.03
N VAL A 282 -1.96 -2.85 -20.96
CA VAL A 282 -2.32 -4.17 -20.42
C VAL A 282 -1.26 -4.64 -19.42
N PRO A 283 -1.64 -4.99 -18.17
CA PRO A 283 -0.74 -5.67 -17.24
C PRO A 283 -0.21 -6.97 -17.85
N ARG A 284 1.10 -7.21 -17.78
CA ARG A 284 1.74 -8.44 -18.32
C ARG A 284 1.28 -9.72 -17.62
N GLU A 285 0.72 -9.58 -16.45
CA GLU A 285 0.31 -10.63 -15.53
C GLU A 285 -1.07 -10.31 -14.94
N ASP A 286 -1.72 -11.29 -14.35
CA ASP A 286 -3.00 -11.06 -13.67
C ASP A 286 -2.78 -10.19 -12.42
N LEU A 287 -3.69 -9.23 -12.20
CA LEU A 287 -3.71 -8.45 -10.97
C LEU A 287 -4.28 -9.32 -9.83
N PRO A 288 -3.70 -9.30 -8.62
CA PRO A 288 -4.35 -9.85 -7.43
C PRO A 288 -5.49 -8.94 -6.97
N SER A 289 -6.33 -9.40 -6.03
CA SER A 289 -7.25 -8.49 -5.35
C SER A 289 -6.48 -7.41 -4.59
N GLY A 290 -7.01 -6.19 -4.56
CA GLY A 290 -6.41 -5.07 -3.84
C GLY A 290 -6.63 -3.72 -4.51
N GLU A 291 -5.87 -2.74 -4.05
CA GLU A 291 -5.95 -1.35 -4.49
C GLU A 291 -4.79 -1.02 -5.42
N PHE A 292 -5.04 -0.25 -6.47
CA PHE A 292 -4.05 0.11 -7.48
C PHE A 292 -4.17 1.58 -7.87
N GLY A 293 -3.10 2.12 -8.43
CA GLY A 293 -3.07 3.47 -8.98
C GLY A 293 -2.17 3.57 -10.20
N PHE A 294 -2.68 4.19 -11.25
CA PHE A 294 -1.82 4.75 -12.30
C PHE A 294 -1.29 6.11 -11.83
N VAL A 295 0.02 6.26 -11.85
CA VAL A 295 0.71 7.50 -11.50
C VAL A 295 1.48 7.98 -12.72
N GLU A 296 1.25 9.22 -13.11
CA GLU A 296 2.11 9.95 -14.05
C GLU A 296 2.90 11.01 -13.29
N GLY A 297 4.18 11.17 -13.64
CA GLY A 297 4.97 12.31 -13.19
C GLY A 297 5.89 12.86 -14.25
N ASN A 298 6.32 14.10 -14.03
CA ASN A 298 7.16 14.84 -14.95
C ASN A 298 8.61 14.34 -14.90
N THR A 299 9.08 13.71 -15.96
CA THR A 299 10.47 13.23 -16.08
C THR A 299 11.49 14.32 -16.40
N ALA A 300 11.08 15.59 -16.56
CA ALA A 300 12.00 16.68 -16.89
C ALA A 300 12.99 17.01 -15.74
N THR A 301 12.62 16.74 -14.49
CA THR A 301 13.48 16.96 -13.32
C THR A 301 14.37 15.74 -13.04
N LYS A 302 15.66 15.84 -13.37
CA LYS A 302 16.69 14.82 -13.02
C LYS A 302 17.01 14.72 -11.51
N SER A 303 16.16 15.25 -10.63
CA SER A 303 16.40 15.32 -9.18
C SER A 303 15.27 14.66 -8.39
N ALA A 304 15.61 13.67 -7.57
CA ALA A 304 14.68 12.94 -6.71
C ALA A 304 14.02 13.81 -5.60
N SER A 305 14.37 15.10 -5.50
CA SER A 305 13.77 16.07 -4.57
C SER A 305 12.51 16.75 -5.11
N ASN A 306 12.38 16.90 -6.43
CA ASN A 306 11.32 17.69 -7.07
C ASN A 306 10.56 16.78 -8.05
N ILE A 307 9.60 16.04 -7.49
CA ILE A 307 8.72 15.16 -8.26
C ILE A 307 7.39 15.86 -8.46
N ASP A 308 7.17 16.36 -9.67
CA ASP A 308 5.85 16.83 -10.09
C ASP A 308 5.02 15.61 -10.50
N ILE A 309 4.12 15.16 -9.62
CA ILE A 309 3.07 14.20 -9.98
C ILE A 309 1.99 14.98 -10.73
N ILE A 310 1.63 14.52 -11.92
CA ILE A 310 0.74 15.25 -12.83
C ILE A 310 -0.71 14.83 -12.59
N ASP A 311 -1.01 13.55 -12.74
CA ASP A 311 -2.31 12.95 -12.39
C ASP A 311 -2.09 11.61 -11.67
N VAL A 312 -3.07 11.26 -10.84
CA VAL A 312 -3.21 9.91 -10.25
C VAL A 312 -4.63 9.43 -10.51
N PHE A 313 -4.76 8.20 -11.00
CA PHE A 313 -6.03 7.51 -11.25
C PHE A 313 -6.06 6.25 -10.40
N ASP A 314 -7.10 6.02 -9.61
CA ASP A 314 -7.18 4.88 -8.70
C ASP A 314 -8.25 3.86 -9.12
N PHE A 315 -8.05 2.59 -8.72
CA PHE A 315 -9.06 1.54 -8.88
C PHE A 315 -8.80 0.39 -7.90
N GLY A 316 -9.84 -0.41 -7.64
CA GLY A 316 -9.77 -1.67 -6.91
C GLY A 316 -10.01 -2.88 -7.82
N ILE A 317 -9.36 -4.00 -7.50
CA ILE A 317 -9.66 -5.32 -8.08
C ILE A 317 -10.21 -6.23 -6.99
N ASP A 318 -11.36 -6.85 -7.26
CA ASP A 318 -12.07 -7.78 -6.38
C ASP A 318 -12.21 -9.15 -7.04
N ARG A 319 -11.17 -10.00 -6.93
CA ARG A 319 -11.24 -11.41 -7.36
C ARG A 319 -11.98 -12.23 -6.32
N LYS A 320 -13.08 -12.86 -6.75
CA LYS A 320 -13.84 -13.85 -5.98
C LYS A 320 -12.98 -15.03 -5.49
N GLU A 321 -11.90 -15.34 -6.21
CA GLU A 321 -10.96 -16.41 -5.89
C GLU A 321 -10.24 -16.24 -4.55
N VAL A 322 -10.17 -15.02 -4.00
CA VAL A 322 -9.56 -14.76 -2.69
C VAL A 322 -10.45 -15.23 -1.53
N GLU A 323 -11.74 -15.43 -1.76
CA GLU A 323 -12.69 -15.98 -0.76
C GLU A 323 -12.78 -17.51 -0.79
N LEU A 324 -12.16 -18.17 -1.78
CA LEU A 324 -12.17 -19.62 -1.90
C LEU A 324 -11.33 -20.29 -0.81
N ALA A 325 -11.78 -21.46 -0.36
CA ALA A 325 -10.94 -22.36 0.41
C ALA A 325 -9.75 -22.85 -0.46
N LEU A 326 -8.68 -23.33 0.19
CA LEU A 326 -7.43 -23.67 -0.50
C LEU A 326 -7.61 -24.73 -1.60
N ASP A 327 -8.34 -25.79 -1.31
CA ASP A 327 -8.73 -26.85 -2.25
C ASP A 327 -9.44 -26.25 -3.48
N GLN A 328 -10.49 -25.46 -3.25
CA GLN A 328 -11.26 -24.80 -4.30
C GLN A 328 -10.41 -23.82 -5.12
N TYR A 329 -9.49 -23.09 -4.48
CA TYR A 329 -8.57 -22.19 -5.18
C TYR A 329 -7.58 -22.97 -6.05
N LEU A 330 -7.01 -24.06 -5.55
CA LEU A 330 -6.10 -24.94 -6.30
C LEU A 330 -6.80 -25.57 -7.51
N ASP A 331 -8.10 -25.86 -7.43
CA ASP A 331 -8.88 -26.36 -8.58
C ASP A 331 -9.04 -25.32 -9.69
N THR A 332 -8.90 -24.01 -9.40
CA THR A 332 -8.87 -22.95 -10.43
C THR A 332 -7.53 -22.83 -11.17
N LEU A 333 -6.46 -23.42 -10.62
CA LEU A 333 -5.12 -23.34 -11.20
C LEU A 333 -4.92 -24.38 -12.32
N PRO A 334 -4.10 -24.07 -13.34
CA PRO A 334 -3.78 -25.01 -14.41
C PRO A 334 -3.14 -26.30 -13.85
N PRO A 335 -3.32 -27.45 -14.51
CA PRO A 335 -2.71 -28.71 -14.10
C PRO A 335 -1.17 -28.61 -14.16
N VAL A 336 -0.51 -29.18 -13.15
CA VAL A 336 0.96 -29.21 -13.04
C VAL A 336 1.44 -30.65 -13.21
N THR A 337 2.25 -30.89 -14.24
CA THR A 337 2.94 -32.17 -14.41
C THR A 337 4.21 -32.18 -13.56
N MET A 338 4.30 -33.10 -12.60
CA MET A 338 5.50 -33.32 -11.79
C MET A 338 6.06 -34.72 -12.03
N THR A 339 7.37 -34.80 -12.28
CA THR A 339 8.09 -36.07 -12.48
C THR A 339 8.54 -36.72 -11.18
N ASP A 340 8.78 -35.92 -10.13
CA ASP A 340 9.14 -36.40 -8.80
C ASP A 340 8.02 -36.11 -7.81
N THR A 341 7.26 -37.16 -7.50
CA THR A 341 6.19 -37.17 -6.50
C THR A 341 6.56 -37.96 -5.25
N ALA A 342 7.85 -38.26 -5.00
CA ALA A 342 8.27 -39.07 -3.85
C ALA A 342 7.89 -38.42 -2.51
N PHE A 343 7.82 -37.09 -2.48
CA PHE A 343 7.38 -36.34 -1.29
C PHE A 343 5.92 -36.59 -0.87
N HIS A 344 5.08 -37.17 -1.74
CA HIS A 344 3.73 -37.61 -1.37
C HIS A 344 3.69 -38.76 -0.36
N SER A 345 4.82 -39.45 -0.12
CA SER A 345 4.91 -40.47 0.94
C SER A 345 5.61 -39.99 2.21
N TRP A 346 6.06 -38.73 2.29
CA TRP A 346 6.68 -38.20 3.51
C TRP A 346 5.69 -38.14 4.67
N THR A 347 6.21 -38.36 5.89
CA THR A 347 5.47 -38.27 7.15
C THR A 347 5.28 -36.82 7.61
N LYS A 348 4.34 -36.61 8.53
CA LYS A 348 4.07 -35.26 9.08
C LYS A 348 5.30 -34.71 9.82
N GLU A 349 6.00 -35.58 10.55
CA GLU A 349 7.18 -35.28 11.35
C GLU A 349 8.38 -34.88 10.47
N GLU A 350 8.60 -35.59 9.36
CA GLU A 350 9.62 -35.22 8.37
C GLU A 350 9.32 -33.86 7.71
N CYS A 351 8.06 -33.64 7.31
CA CYS A 351 7.64 -32.37 6.71
C CYS A 351 7.78 -31.20 7.69
N GLN A 352 7.33 -31.35 8.93
CA GLN A 352 7.46 -30.31 9.95
C GLN A 352 8.93 -29.96 10.21
N LYS A 353 9.80 -30.96 10.37
CA LYS A 353 11.23 -30.74 10.56
C LYS A 353 11.86 -29.98 9.38
N LEU A 354 11.50 -30.33 8.14
CA LEU A 354 11.99 -29.63 6.96
C LEU A 354 11.56 -28.15 6.95
N ILE A 355 10.33 -27.85 7.36
CA ILE A 355 9.78 -26.49 7.49
C ILE A 355 10.50 -25.70 8.58
N ASP A 356 10.62 -26.27 9.79
CA ASP A 356 11.28 -25.64 10.95
C ASP A 356 12.75 -25.32 10.68
N ASP A 357 13.43 -26.12 9.84
CA ASP A 357 14.81 -25.85 9.44
C ASP A 357 14.97 -24.63 8.53
N ARG A 358 13.90 -24.18 7.85
CA ARG A 358 13.88 -22.95 7.03
C ARG A 358 13.34 -21.73 7.77
N GLU A 359 12.82 -21.88 9.00
CA GLU A 359 12.29 -20.76 9.76
C GLU A 359 13.39 -19.76 10.16
N GLY A 360 13.19 -18.49 9.81
CA GLY A 360 14.01 -17.39 10.27
C GLY A 360 13.55 -16.90 11.63
N LYS A 361 14.48 -16.53 12.51
CA LYS A 361 14.14 -16.00 13.84
C LYS A 361 13.41 -14.67 13.70
N VAL A 362 12.09 -14.67 13.90
CA VAL A 362 11.22 -13.50 13.73
C VAL A 362 11.32 -12.53 14.93
N ASP A 363 11.32 -11.24 14.63
CA ASP A 363 11.09 -10.14 15.57
C ASP A 363 10.14 -9.10 14.95
N VAL A 364 9.32 -8.46 15.78
CA VAL A 364 8.32 -7.46 15.37
C VAL A 364 8.43 -6.25 16.28
N THR A 365 8.61 -5.08 15.69
CA THR A 365 8.83 -3.84 16.44
C THR A 365 7.87 -2.73 15.99
N GLY A 366 7.57 -1.81 16.90
CA GLY A 366 6.80 -0.61 16.62
C GLY A 366 5.59 -0.40 17.53
N ARG A 367 4.91 0.72 17.33
CA ARG A 367 3.90 1.26 18.27
C ARG A 367 2.63 0.41 18.38
N MET A 368 2.37 -0.47 17.43
CA MET A 368 1.20 -1.36 17.43
C MET A 368 1.52 -2.81 17.84
N LEU A 369 2.74 -3.12 18.30
CA LEU A 369 3.17 -4.51 18.61
C LEU A 369 2.19 -5.24 19.55
N GLY A 370 1.74 -4.58 20.61
CA GLY A 370 0.80 -5.17 21.56
C GLY A 370 -0.60 -5.39 20.99
N TRP A 371 -1.02 -4.60 20.00
CA TRP A 371 -2.27 -4.86 19.26
C TRP A 371 -2.09 -6.06 18.32
N PHE A 372 -0.99 -6.10 17.56
CA PHE A 372 -0.69 -7.17 16.62
C PHE A 372 -0.67 -8.54 17.31
N LYS A 373 0.05 -8.67 18.43
CA LYS A 373 0.13 -9.91 19.24
C LYS A 373 -1.18 -10.36 19.89
N ARG A 374 -2.21 -9.50 19.97
CA ARG A 374 -3.56 -9.88 20.39
C ARG A 374 -4.47 -10.24 19.22
N GLN A 375 -4.10 -9.80 18.02
CA GLN A 375 -4.97 -9.86 16.85
C GLN A 375 -4.69 -11.09 15.98
N TYR A 376 -3.44 -11.55 15.93
CA TYR A 376 -2.94 -12.61 15.04
C TYR A 376 -2.35 -13.79 15.84
N ALA A 377 -2.56 -15.00 15.35
CA ALA A 377 -2.14 -16.24 16.02
C ALA A 377 -0.62 -16.45 16.03
N SER A 378 0.02 -16.17 14.89
CA SER A 378 1.44 -16.36 14.67
C SER A 378 1.96 -15.33 13.66
N LEU A 379 3.29 -15.25 13.53
CA LEU A 379 3.95 -14.55 12.45
C LEU A 379 5.27 -15.24 12.18
N ASP A 380 5.31 -16.01 11.11
CA ASP A 380 6.34 -16.99 10.84
C ASP A 380 6.94 -16.66 9.47
N ILE A 381 8.28 -16.73 9.35
CA ILE A 381 8.96 -16.36 8.11
C ILE A 381 9.92 -17.46 7.71
N TYR A 382 9.78 -17.96 6.49
CA TYR A 382 10.55 -19.08 5.97
C TYR A 382 11.37 -18.68 4.76
N TRP A 383 12.56 -19.25 4.63
CA TRP A 383 13.28 -19.27 3.36
C TRP A 383 12.73 -20.41 2.49
N VAL A 384 12.31 -20.16 1.25
CA VAL A 384 11.71 -21.20 0.40
C VAL A 384 12.77 -21.81 -0.51
N ASP A 385 12.97 -23.12 -0.35
CA ASP A 385 13.70 -23.99 -1.27
C ASP A 385 12.80 -25.16 -1.74
N ASP A 386 13.34 -26.04 -2.59
CA ASP A 386 12.61 -27.19 -3.13
C ASP A 386 12.03 -28.10 -2.04
N GLN A 387 12.86 -28.46 -1.05
CA GLN A 387 12.46 -29.31 0.07
C GLN A 387 11.38 -28.64 0.94
N PHE A 388 11.49 -27.34 1.20
CA PHE A 388 10.47 -26.59 1.93
C PHE A 388 9.13 -26.64 1.19
N ALA A 389 9.10 -26.32 -0.11
CA ALA A 389 7.84 -26.27 -0.86
C ALA A 389 7.15 -27.64 -0.92
N ARG A 390 7.93 -28.72 -1.08
CA ARG A 390 7.43 -30.11 -1.01
C ARG A 390 6.90 -30.46 0.38
N ALA A 391 7.67 -30.17 1.42
CA ALA A 391 7.28 -30.42 2.80
C ALA A 391 6.00 -29.65 3.20
N PHE A 392 5.92 -28.37 2.84
CA PHE A 392 4.75 -27.53 3.06
C PHE A 392 3.52 -28.05 2.32
N ALA A 393 3.65 -28.35 1.02
CA ALA A 393 2.55 -28.87 0.23
C ALA A 393 2.06 -30.24 0.75
N ARG A 394 2.97 -31.11 1.19
CA ARG A 394 2.64 -32.40 1.81
C ARG A 394 2.01 -32.27 3.19
N LEU A 395 2.48 -31.33 4.02
CA LEU A 395 1.89 -31.05 5.32
C LEU A 395 0.43 -30.57 5.17
N GLU A 396 0.20 -29.62 4.26
CA GLU A 396 -1.14 -29.12 3.94
C GLU A 396 -2.02 -30.21 3.28
N MET A 397 -1.43 -31.12 2.50
CA MET A 397 -2.14 -32.31 1.98
C MET A 397 -2.68 -33.19 3.10
N LEU A 398 -1.88 -33.46 4.13
CA LEU A 398 -2.25 -34.27 5.29
C LEU A 398 -3.28 -33.55 6.18
N ASP A 399 -3.08 -32.26 6.42
CA ASP A 399 -3.90 -31.50 7.37
C ASP A 399 -5.23 -31.00 6.80
N ARG A 400 -5.37 -30.96 5.47
CA ARG A 400 -6.58 -30.52 4.76
C ARG A 400 -7.18 -31.55 3.81
N ASN A 401 -6.63 -32.77 3.77
CA ASN A 401 -7.04 -33.85 2.85
C ASN A 401 -6.99 -33.44 1.35
N LEU A 402 -5.96 -32.69 0.94
CA LEU A 402 -5.81 -32.30 -0.48
C LEU A 402 -5.53 -33.54 -1.36
N THR A 403 -5.95 -33.48 -2.62
CA THR A 403 -5.59 -34.50 -3.62
C THR A 403 -4.12 -34.35 -4.05
N PRO A 404 -3.47 -35.42 -4.56
CA PRO A 404 -2.11 -35.32 -5.11
C PRO A 404 -1.95 -34.26 -6.22
N GLU A 405 -2.99 -33.99 -7.01
CA GLU A 405 -2.97 -32.93 -8.01
C GLU A 405 -2.97 -31.54 -7.37
N GLN A 406 -3.84 -31.30 -6.38
CA GLN A 406 -3.86 -30.05 -5.61
C GLN A 406 -2.52 -29.83 -4.88
N THR A 407 -1.91 -30.88 -4.32
CA THR A 407 -0.58 -30.84 -3.70
C THR A 407 0.51 -30.41 -4.70
N ASN A 408 0.53 -30.98 -5.90
CA ASN A 408 1.46 -30.58 -6.97
C ASN A 408 1.27 -29.10 -7.37
N LYS A 409 0.01 -28.64 -7.47
CA LYS A 409 -0.32 -27.23 -7.75
C LYS A 409 0.16 -26.29 -6.64
N LEU A 410 -0.01 -26.68 -5.37
CA LEU A 410 0.46 -25.91 -4.20
C LEU A 410 1.99 -25.79 -4.17
N TYR A 411 2.72 -26.89 -4.41
CA TYR A 411 4.17 -26.88 -4.58
C TYR A 411 4.61 -25.89 -5.69
N SER A 412 3.96 -25.97 -6.86
CA SER A 412 4.28 -25.10 -8.00
C SER A 412 3.97 -23.63 -7.72
N MET A 413 2.90 -23.34 -6.96
CA MET A 413 2.54 -21.97 -6.57
C MET A 413 3.59 -21.33 -5.62
N LEU A 414 4.22 -22.13 -4.76
CA LEU A 414 5.22 -21.69 -3.78
C LEU A 414 6.56 -21.32 -4.42
N LEU A 415 7.09 -22.16 -5.31
CA LEU A 415 8.36 -21.90 -6.01
C LEU A 415 8.21 -21.07 -7.29
N GLY A 416 7.06 -21.20 -7.97
CA GLY A 416 6.92 -20.77 -9.36
C GLY A 416 7.71 -21.66 -10.33
N ALA A 417 7.61 -21.33 -11.62
CA ALA A 417 8.44 -21.94 -12.68
C ALA A 417 9.80 -21.25 -12.88
N ASP A 418 10.05 -20.14 -12.17
CA ASP A 418 11.23 -19.29 -12.34
C ASP A 418 12.24 -19.48 -11.19
N HIS A 419 13.24 -20.33 -11.42
CA HIS A 419 14.34 -20.57 -10.48
C HIS A 419 15.43 -19.47 -10.47
N SER A 420 15.22 -18.33 -11.16
CA SER A 420 16.11 -17.15 -11.10
C SER A 420 15.90 -16.28 -9.86
N GLN A 421 15.03 -16.69 -8.93
CA GLN A 421 14.64 -15.89 -7.76
C GLN A 421 14.89 -16.67 -6.45
N TYR A 422 15.28 -15.94 -5.40
CA TYR A 422 15.14 -16.43 -4.02
C TYR A 422 13.81 -15.97 -3.47
N ILE A 423 13.19 -16.81 -2.65
CA ILE A 423 11.83 -16.59 -2.14
C ILE A 423 11.87 -16.64 -0.61
N VAL A 424 11.23 -15.66 0.01
CA VAL A 424 10.92 -15.61 1.44
C VAL A 424 9.41 -15.66 1.58
N LEU A 425 8.89 -16.61 2.37
CA LEU A 425 7.48 -16.74 2.66
C LEU A 425 7.18 -16.09 4.01
N VAL A 426 6.22 -15.15 4.04
CA VAL A 426 5.73 -14.51 5.26
C VAL A 426 4.34 -15.03 5.56
N SER A 427 4.21 -15.82 6.63
CA SER A 427 2.96 -16.37 7.13
C SER A 427 2.43 -15.49 8.27
N ILE A 428 1.29 -14.84 8.06
CA ILE A 428 0.54 -14.16 9.11
C ILE A 428 -0.59 -15.09 9.54
N GLY A 429 -0.51 -15.60 10.77
CA GLY A 429 -1.47 -16.58 11.30
C GLY A 429 -2.90 -16.03 11.39
N GLN A 430 -3.88 -16.92 11.60
CA GLN A 430 -5.30 -16.55 11.64
C GLN A 430 -5.62 -15.45 12.69
N LYS A 431 -6.66 -14.65 12.40
CA LYS A 431 -7.10 -13.57 13.28
C LYS A 431 -7.80 -14.13 14.54
N LEU A 432 -7.10 -14.15 15.69
CA LEU A 432 -7.57 -14.79 16.93
C LEU A 432 -8.84 -14.19 17.56
N GLY A 433 -9.13 -12.92 17.28
CA GLY A 433 -10.20 -12.18 17.94
C GLY A 433 -11.27 -11.69 16.97
N SER A 434 -12.54 -11.89 17.34
CA SER A 434 -13.74 -11.28 16.71
C SER A 434 -13.81 -9.75 16.85
N GLY A 435 -12.75 -9.13 17.36
CA GLY A 435 -12.55 -7.69 17.42
C GLY A 435 -12.65 -7.04 16.04
N ARG A 436 -13.89 -6.69 15.67
CA ARG A 436 -14.18 -5.44 15.01
C ARG A 436 -13.65 -4.33 15.94
N LEU A 437 -12.55 -3.70 15.54
CA LEU A 437 -12.62 -2.24 15.49
C LEU A 437 -13.87 -1.92 14.66
N ILE A 438 -14.77 -1.12 15.22
CA ILE A 438 -15.94 -0.64 14.47
C ILE A 438 -15.36 0.23 13.35
N GLY A 439 -15.32 -0.30 12.12
CA GLY A 439 -14.55 0.27 11.00
C GLY A 439 -13.27 -0.49 10.59
N ALA A 440 -13.12 -1.77 10.94
CA ALA A 440 -12.03 -2.63 10.45
C ALA A 440 -12.13 -2.87 8.92
N ASN A 441 -11.54 -1.96 8.13
CA ASN A 441 -11.47 -2.03 6.68
C ASN A 441 -10.67 -3.26 6.20
N GLU A 442 -10.80 -3.67 4.94
CA GLU A 442 -10.14 -4.90 4.44
C GLU A 442 -8.61 -4.86 4.58
N GLY A 443 -8.01 -3.68 4.54
CA GLY A 443 -6.58 -3.47 4.83
C GLY A 443 -6.14 -3.90 6.23
N GLU A 444 -7.05 -3.93 7.22
CA GLU A 444 -6.78 -4.54 8.52
C GLU A 444 -6.73 -6.06 8.46
N ARG A 445 -7.46 -6.69 7.53
CA ARG A 445 -7.64 -8.15 7.46
C ARG A 445 -6.48 -8.83 6.72
N THR A 446 -6.03 -8.25 5.61
CA THR A 446 -5.08 -8.92 4.68
C THR A 446 -3.60 -8.60 4.96
N MET A 447 -3.31 -7.56 5.76
CA MET A 447 -1.97 -7.16 6.27
C MET A 447 -0.80 -7.45 5.30
N ARG A 448 -0.73 -6.69 4.21
CA ARG A 448 0.31 -6.84 3.18
C ARG A 448 1.70 -6.41 3.72
N PRO A 449 2.73 -7.29 3.75
CA PRO A 449 4.10 -6.85 3.95
C PRO A 449 4.53 -5.94 2.80
N TYR A 450 5.42 -4.98 3.05
CA TYR A 450 5.93 -4.05 2.04
C TYR A 450 7.26 -3.39 2.44
N ASP A 451 7.91 -2.70 1.49
CA ASP A 451 9.29 -2.19 1.64
C ASP A 451 10.25 -3.32 2.07
N ALA A 452 10.06 -4.51 1.49
CA ALA A 452 10.79 -5.70 1.86
C ALA A 452 12.22 -5.67 1.29
N ILE A 453 13.19 -6.03 2.12
CA ILE A 453 14.61 -6.04 1.80
C ILE A 453 15.29 -7.29 2.38
N LEU A 454 16.36 -7.72 1.73
CA LEU A 454 17.40 -8.56 2.33
C LEU A 454 18.64 -7.70 2.60
N SER A 455 19.31 -7.96 3.72
CA SER A 455 20.55 -7.31 4.10
C SER A 455 21.54 -8.29 4.74
N ASN A 456 22.84 -8.00 4.63
CA ASN A 456 23.89 -8.70 5.35
C ASN A 456 24.37 -7.81 6.52
N PRO A 457 24.14 -8.18 7.80
CA PRO A 457 24.49 -7.35 8.95
C PRO A 457 25.97 -6.95 9.06
N LYS A 458 26.89 -7.73 8.45
CA LYS A 458 28.32 -7.39 8.39
C LYS A 458 28.63 -6.41 7.28
N SER A 459 27.95 -6.53 6.13
CA SER A 459 28.12 -5.62 4.99
C SER A 459 27.05 -4.53 5.03
N LYS A 460 27.33 -3.45 5.77
CA LYS A 460 26.41 -2.30 5.95
C LYS A 460 25.96 -1.61 4.65
N GLN A 461 26.52 -1.96 3.50
CA GLN A 461 26.13 -1.41 2.19
C GLN A 461 25.36 -2.42 1.32
N ALA A 462 25.35 -3.71 1.68
CA ALA A 462 24.66 -4.73 0.92
C ALA A 462 23.18 -4.84 1.36
N ILE A 463 22.32 -4.16 0.60
CA ILE A 463 20.86 -4.21 0.73
C ILE A 463 20.28 -4.51 -0.65
N VAL A 464 19.41 -5.52 -0.74
CA VAL A 464 18.66 -5.86 -1.95
C VAL A 464 17.18 -5.70 -1.67
N ALA A 465 16.48 -4.93 -2.50
CA ALA A 465 15.03 -4.79 -2.41
C ALA A 465 14.32 -6.03 -3.00
N ALA A 466 13.14 -6.34 -2.47
CA ALA A 466 12.26 -7.33 -3.08
C ALA A 466 11.89 -6.92 -4.51
N ARG A 467 11.92 -7.89 -5.42
CA ARG A 467 11.43 -7.75 -6.80
C ARG A 467 9.90 -7.70 -6.81
N ARG A 468 9.25 -8.51 -5.97
CA ARG A 468 7.79 -8.59 -5.88
C ARG A 468 7.30 -9.13 -4.53
N LEU A 469 6.05 -8.80 -4.20
CA LEU A 469 5.32 -9.34 -3.05
C LEU A 469 3.93 -9.80 -3.52
N GLU A 470 3.71 -11.12 -3.54
CA GLU A 470 2.49 -11.78 -4.02
C GLU A 470 1.71 -12.38 -2.84
N LEU A 471 0.39 -12.23 -2.82
CA LEU A 471 -0.49 -13.01 -1.92
C LEU A 471 -0.67 -14.40 -2.52
N LEU A 472 -0.50 -15.46 -1.73
CA LEU A 472 -0.86 -16.81 -2.13
C LEU A 472 -2.37 -17.01 -1.93
N GLY A 473 -3.09 -17.25 -3.02
CA GLY A 473 -4.53 -17.51 -2.97
C GLY A 473 -4.88 -18.79 -2.21
N GLY A 474 -6.11 -18.86 -1.70
CA GLY A 474 -6.51 -19.88 -0.73
C GLY A 474 -6.04 -19.61 0.72
N TYR A 475 -5.20 -18.59 0.95
CA TYR A 475 -4.71 -18.21 2.28
C TYR A 475 -5.07 -16.76 2.65
N ALA A 476 -5.45 -16.56 3.91
CA ALA A 476 -5.86 -15.26 4.45
C ALA A 476 -4.69 -14.34 4.90
N GLY A 477 -3.43 -14.76 4.70
CA GLY A 477 -2.26 -14.04 5.24
C GLY A 477 -0.90 -14.60 4.82
N LEU A 478 -0.83 -15.38 3.74
CA LEU A 478 0.41 -16.02 3.29
C LEU A 478 0.99 -15.28 2.08
N TRP A 479 2.17 -14.69 2.24
CA TRP A 479 2.78 -13.80 1.26
C TRP A 479 4.12 -14.33 0.75
N LYS A 480 4.24 -14.47 -0.56
CA LYS A 480 5.49 -14.84 -1.25
C LYS A 480 6.25 -13.59 -1.64
N VAL A 481 7.42 -13.38 -1.07
CA VAL A 481 8.31 -12.24 -1.36
C VAL A 481 9.51 -12.73 -2.15
N SER A 482 9.71 -12.21 -3.36
CA SER A 482 10.79 -12.67 -4.24
C SER A 482 11.91 -11.65 -4.39
N PHE A 483 13.12 -12.16 -4.57
CA PHE A 483 14.37 -11.41 -4.72
C PHE A 483 15.16 -11.96 -5.90
N ASP A 484 15.78 -11.08 -6.68
CA ASP A 484 16.65 -11.48 -7.78
C ASP A 484 17.87 -12.27 -7.28
N ARG A 485 18.12 -13.45 -7.86
CA ARG A 485 19.15 -14.38 -7.38
C ARG A 485 20.56 -13.84 -7.54
N GLU A 486 20.85 -13.12 -8.62
CA GLU A 486 22.17 -12.54 -8.89
C GLU A 486 22.48 -11.41 -7.91
N SER A 487 21.51 -10.51 -7.72
CA SER A 487 21.57 -9.38 -6.79
C SER A 487 21.78 -9.81 -5.34
N VAL A 488 21.26 -10.97 -4.94
CA VAL A 488 21.41 -11.53 -3.59
C VAL A 488 22.72 -12.33 -3.43
N LYS A 489 23.07 -13.17 -4.42
CA LYS A 489 24.15 -14.18 -4.26
C LYS A 489 25.51 -13.59 -3.90
N GLY A 490 25.92 -12.53 -4.58
CA GLY A 490 27.18 -11.84 -4.27
C GLY A 490 27.08 -10.96 -3.03
N PRO A 491 26.33 -9.83 -3.10
CA PRO A 491 26.28 -8.83 -2.03
C PRO A 491 25.77 -9.34 -0.66
N ILE A 492 24.74 -10.18 -0.65
CA ILE A 492 24.06 -10.58 0.59
C ILE A 492 24.67 -11.86 1.17
N LEU A 493 24.79 -12.91 0.35
CA LEU A 493 25.14 -14.26 0.86
C LEU A 493 26.65 -14.47 1.03
N SER A 494 27.50 -13.80 0.26
CA SER A 494 28.95 -14.02 0.31
C SER A 494 29.55 -13.59 1.65
N GLY A 495 30.23 -14.52 2.34
CA GLY A 495 30.85 -14.29 3.64
C GLY A 495 29.87 -13.97 4.79
N ALA A 496 28.56 -14.10 4.57
CA ALA A 496 27.56 -13.89 5.60
C ALA A 496 27.62 -14.98 6.68
N GLN A 497 27.40 -14.58 7.94
CA GLN A 497 27.05 -15.52 9.02
C GLN A 497 25.54 -15.60 9.22
N GLU A 498 24.85 -14.48 8.96
CA GLU A 498 23.41 -14.35 9.04
C GLU A 498 22.93 -13.45 7.90
N VAL A 499 21.71 -13.71 7.43
CA VAL A 499 20.99 -12.91 6.44
C VAL A 499 19.75 -12.37 7.14
N VAL A 500 19.50 -11.07 6.97
CA VAL A 500 18.37 -10.39 7.60
C VAL A 500 17.36 -9.99 6.54
N PHE A 501 16.15 -10.54 6.65
CA PHE A 501 14.96 -10.06 5.97
C PHE A 501 14.29 -8.99 6.83
N GLU A 502 13.97 -7.84 6.26
CA GLU A 502 13.19 -6.79 6.91
C GLU A 502 12.07 -6.33 5.98
N ALA A 503 10.90 -6.03 6.54
CA ALA A 503 9.78 -5.44 5.83
C ALA A 503 8.91 -4.61 6.79
N ARG A 504 7.80 -4.09 6.31
CA ARG A 504 6.81 -3.33 7.08
C ARG A 504 5.44 -3.96 6.90
N LEU A 505 4.66 -4.07 7.98
CA LEU A 505 3.26 -4.53 7.90
C LEU A 505 2.29 -3.34 7.84
N ASN A 506 2.64 -2.22 8.48
CA ASN A 506 1.95 -0.93 8.34
C ASN A 506 2.89 0.22 8.75
N GLN A 507 2.39 1.46 8.80
CA GLN A 507 3.21 2.63 9.18
C GLN A 507 3.81 2.56 10.60
N ASN A 508 3.33 1.67 11.46
CA ASN A 508 3.70 1.53 12.87
C ASN A 508 4.20 0.13 13.26
N LEU A 509 4.40 -0.78 12.29
CA LEU A 509 4.88 -2.15 12.49
C LEU A 509 5.95 -2.51 11.47
N ASN A 510 7.14 -2.83 11.98
CA ASN A 510 8.26 -3.35 11.22
C ASN A 510 8.44 -4.83 11.54
N LEU A 511 8.77 -5.58 10.50
CA LEU A 511 8.98 -7.02 10.44
C LEU A 511 10.47 -7.28 10.27
N LYS A 512 11.01 -8.24 11.01
CA LYS A 512 12.38 -8.72 10.83
C LYS A 512 12.42 -10.24 10.99
N ALA A 513 13.19 -10.91 10.15
CA ALA A 513 13.64 -12.28 10.38
C ALA A 513 15.14 -12.40 10.15
N THR A 514 15.82 -13.10 11.06
CA THR A 514 17.24 -13.44 10.91
C THR A 514 17.35 -14.93 10.55
N PHE A 515 17.90 -15.21 9.36
CA PHE A 515 18.29 -16.55 8.94
C PHE A 515 19.78 -16.75 9.19
N LYS A 516 20.17 -17.92 9.67
CA LYS A 516 21.60 -18.24 9.86
C LYS A 516 22.15 -18.99 8.65
N MET A 517 23.38 -18.67 8.26
CA MET A 517 24.02 -19.26 7.10
C MET A 517 24.53 -20.69 7.31
N ASP A 518 24.67 -21.15 8.56
CA ASP A 518 24.92 -22.57 8.88
C ASP A 518 23.74 -23.45 8.46
N LYS A 519 22.50 -22.99 8.64
CA LYS A 519 21.28 -23.62 8.12
C LYS A 519 21.06 -23.39 6.62
N LEU A 520 21.22 -22.15 6.13
CA LEU A 520 20.90 -21.82 4.73
C LEU A 520 21.94 -22.35 3.71
N ALA A 521 23.24 -22.33 4.00
CA ALA A 521 24.27 -22.65 3.00
C ALA A 521 24.14 -24.06 2.39
N PRO A 522 23.82 -25.13 3.15
CA PRO A 522 23.54 -26.46 2.60
C PRO A 522 22.39 -26.46 1.58
N MET A 523 21.32 -25.71 1.85
CA MET A 523 20.13 -25.60 0.99
C MET A 523 20.46 -24.85 -0.31
N LEU A 524 21.16 -23.72 -0.18
CA LEU A 524 21.60 -22.88 -1.30
C LEU A 524 22.55 -23.60 -2.27
N ALA A 525 23.34 -24.56 -1.76
CA ALA A 525 24.26 -25.37 -2.55
C ALA A 525 23.55 -26.49 -3.35
N GLN A 526 22.39 -26.97 -2.89
CA GLN A 526 21.62 -27.99 -3.61
C GLN A 526 20.93 -27.41 -4.85
N ALA A 527 20.44 -26.17 -4.78
CA ALA A 527 19.80 -25.45 -5.89
C ALA A 527 20.75 -25.01 -7.04
N ILE A 528 21.90 -25.67 -7.20
CA ILE A 528 22.91 -25.45 -8.27
C ILE A 528 23.06 -26.70 -9.15
N ARG A 529 22.42 -27.82 -8.78
CA ARG A 529 22.26 -29.01 -9.61
C ARG A 529 20.84 -29.06 -10.16
#